data_AF-A0A7J6ACD4-F1
#
_entry.id   AF-A0A7J6ACD4-F1
#
_cell.length_a   1.000
_cell.length_b   1.000
_cell.length_c   1.000
_cell.angle_alpha   90.00
_cell.angle_beta   90.00
_cell.angle_gamma   90.00
#
_symmetry.space_group_name_H-M   'P 1'
#
loop_
_entity.id
_entity.type
_entity.pdbx_description
1 polymer ?
#
loop_
_entity_poly.entity_id
_entity_poly.type
_entity_poly.pdbx_seq_one_letter_code
_entity_poly.pdbx_strand_id
1 'polypeptide(L)'
;THKFLPTSCTFVKEKFPEPFEKYKTHLPTRTPFSILLNMMEILHCTEEKIIKELLLLLKKLRFPNPLHKPGSKYEQYYTLESTVICVCCSDSDPQKYYGASLSCRKGNAKRILIDLSCLNTWHRFVSHAVMSFTLRAGDGITFPESVKCQAYLRDWNENVYRKRRPCLNCKQLFNLPDADLDKVDHPYGNCAETECLSKLLFNNQYIREHTLMKNDTEENFETLTGLTKASLTTQLAQARIQTNENFLFYSPMQSNKE
;
A
#
# COMPACT_ATOMS: atom_id res chain seq x y z
N THR A 1 24.50 11.86 22.94
CA THR A 1 23.42 12.77 23.40
C THR A 1 22.06 12.14 23.10
N HIS A 2 21.65 11.23 23.99
CA HIS A 2 20.36 10.53 23.95
C HIS A 2 19.32 11.34 24.75
N LYS A 3 18.44 12.08 24.09
CA LYS A 3 17.26 12.69 24.74
C LYS A 3 16.10 12.71 23.75
N PHE A 4 15.40 11.58 23.61
CA PHE A 4 13.99 11.47 23.17
C PHE A 4 13.49 10.01 23.24
N LEU A 5 13.88 9.24 24.27
CA LEU A 5 13.17 8.01 24.63
C LEU A 5 12.53 8.25 26.00
N PRO A 6 11.34 8.87 26.05
CA PRO A 6 10.63 9.03 27.30
C PRO A 6 9.99 7.70 27.70
N THR A 7 9.64 7.62 28.96
CA THR A 7 8.86 6.62 29.72
C THR A 7 7.63 6.00 29.01
N SER A 8 7.27 6.43 27.80
CA SER A 8 6.18 5.90 26.99
C SER A 8 6.49 4.58 26.27
N CYS A 9 7.77 4.25 26.05
CA CYS A 9 8.13 3.07 25.27
C CYS A 9 7.89 1.76 26.05
N THR A 10 8.06 1.77 27.37
CA THR A 10 7.73 0.62 28.25
C THR A 10 6.24 0.33 28.27
N PHE A 11 5.40 1.35 28.50
CA PHE A 11 3.93 1.19 28.47
C PHE A 11 3.42 0.65 27.12
N VAL A 12 3.93 1.17 26.00
CA VAL A 12 3.52 0.71 24.67
C VAL A 12 4.00 -0.73 24.41
N LYS A 13 5.20 -1.09 24.87
CA LYS A 13 5.71 -2.48 24.82
C LYS A 13 4.89 -3.43 25.68
N GLU A 14 4.48 -3.00 26.87
CA GLU A 14 3.65 -3.81 27.77
C GLU A 14 2.24 -4.03 27.17
N LYS A 15 1.66 -2.98 26.57
CA LYS A 15 0.32 -3.04 25.99
C LYS A 15 0.27 -3.71 24.62
N PHE A 16 1.35 -3.60 23.85
CA PHE A 16 1.47 -4.15 22.50
C PHE A 16 2.84 -4.83 22.34
N PRO A 17 3.11 -5.94 23.03
CA PRO A 17 4.43 -6.58 23.03
C PRO A 17 4.77 -7.18 21.67
N GLU A 18 3.78 -7.73 20.98
CA GLU A 18 4.00 -8.48 19.75
C GLU A 18 4.73 -7.68 18.64
N PRO A 19 4.35 -6.43 18.30
CA PRO A 19 5.15 -5.61 17.38
C PRO A 19 6.64 -5.52 17.74
N PHE A 20 6.99 -5.46 19.04
CA PHE A 20 8.38 -5.32 19.49
C PHE A 20 9.13 -6.65 19.56
N GLU A 21 8.44 -7.77 19.61
CA GLU A 21 9.05 -9.10 19.59
C GLU A 21 9.17 -9.62 18.16
N LYS A 22 8.12 -9.42 17.36
CA LYS A 22 7.97 -10.02 16.03
C LYS A 22 8.63 -9.21 14.92
N TYR A 23 8.98 -7.93 15.09
CA TYR A 23 9.52 -7.11 13.99
C TYR A 23 10.82 -7.63 13.36
N LYS A 24 11.58 -8.49 14.05
CA LYS A 24 12.81 -9.10 13.51
C LYS A 24 12.58 -10.42 12.78
N THR A 25 11.45 -11.07 13.05
CA THR A 25 11.17 -12.45 12.59
C THR A 25 9.97 -12.50 11.66
N HIS A 26 9.09 -11.51 11.70
CA HIS A 26 7.87 -11.41 10.90
C HIS A 26 7.92 -10.19 10.01
N LEU A 27 7.50 -10.38 8.77
CA LEU A 27 7.41 -9.34 7.75
C LEU A 27 6.05 -8.63 7.84
N PRO A 28 6.03 -7.30 7.72
CA PRO A 28 4.77 -6.58 7.69
C PRO A 28 4.02 -6.88 6.39
N THR A 29 2.71 -7.10 6.48
CA THR A 29 1.86 -7.27 5.30
C THR A 29 1.41 -5.93 4.71
N ARG A 30 1.43 -4.86 5.51
CA ARG A 30 0.88 -3.53 5.16
C ARG A 30 1.67 -2.42 5.82
N THR A 31 1.56 -1.20 5.28
CA THR A 31 2.11 -0.01 5.93
C THR A 31 1.27 0.39 7.15
N PRO A 32 1.86 1.03 8.17
CA PRO A 32 1.10 1.57 9.30
C PRO A 32 -0.03 2.50 8.87
N PHE A 33 0.20 3.34 7.85
CA PHE A 33 -0.84 4.22 7.32
C PHE A 33 -1.98 3.47 6.63
N SER A 34 -1.69 2.39 5.90
CA SER A 34 -2.69 1.52 5.29
C SER A 34 -3.60 0.88 6.36
N ILE A 35 -3.01 0.47 7.50
CA ILE A 35 -3.77 -0.03 8.66
C ILE A 35 -4.65 1.07 9.27
N LEU A 36 -4.09 2.28 9.46
CA LEU A 36 -4.85 3.44 9.95
C LEU A 36 -6.04 3.76 9.04
N LEU A 37 -5.85 3.72 7.72
CA LEU A 37 -6.90 4.02 6.75
C LEU A 37 -8.06 3.00 6.85
N ASN A 38 -7.75 1.72 7.06
CA ASN A 38 -8.77 0.71 7.36
C ASN A 38 -9.53 1.00 8.65
N MET A 39 -8.82 1.42 9.70
CA MET A 39 -9.49 1.81 10.95
C MET A 39 -10.44 2.98 10.72
N MET A 40 -10.05 3.96 9.89
CA MET A 40 -10.91 5.09 9.53
C MET A 40 -12.14 4.63 8.76
N GLU A 41 -11.99 3.70 7.81
CA GLU A 41 -13.10 3.10 7.05
C GLU A 41 -14.10 2.39 7.97
N ILE A 42 -13.62 1.63 8.97
CA ILE A 42 -14.47 0.94 9.95
C ILE A 42 -15.20 1.93 10.87
N LEU A 43 -14.52 2.99 11.31
CA LEU A 43 -15.05 3.95 12.28
C LEU A 43 -15.95 5.02 11.65
N HIS A 44 -15.83 5.26 10.36
CA HIS A 44 -16.47 6.38 9.68
C HIS A 44 -17.13 5.94 8.37
N CYS A 45 -18.44 6.11 8.27
CA CYS A 45 -19.23 5.59 7.15
C CYS A 45 -19.20 6.46 5.88
N THR A 46 -18.63 7.67 5.92
CA THR A 46 -18.61 8.57 4.75
C THR A 46 -17.19 9.03 4.42
N GLU A 47 -16.94 9.23 3.12
CA GLU A 47 -15.67 9.72 2.60
C GLU A 47 -15.30 11.09 3.21
N GLU A 48 -16.27 12.02 3.34
CA GLU A 48 -15.98 13.33 3.94
C GLU A 48 -15.53 13.21 5.39
N LYS A 49 -16.15 12.30 6.16
CA LYS A 49 -15.80 12.09 7.56
C LYS A 49 -14.45 11.41 7.71
N ILE A 50 -14.17 10.37 6.90
CA ILE A 50 -12.86 9.70 6.84
C ILE A 50 -11.77 10.73 6.56
N ILE A 51 -11.92 11.53 5.50
CA ILE A 51 -10.95 12.55 5.11
C ILE A 51 -10.80 13.58 6.24
N LYS A 52 -11.89 14.12 6.78
CA LYS A 52 -11.85 15.12 7.85
C LYS A 52 -11.11 14.62 9.09
N GLU A 53 -11.44 13.44 9.59
CA GLU A 53 -10.84 12.89 10.81
C GLU A 53 -9.37 12.49 10.59
N LEU A 54 -9.05 11.94 9.42
CA LEU A 54 -7.66 11.68 9.02
C LEU A 54 -6.83 12.96 8.99
N LEU A 55 -7.36 14.05 8.43
CA LEU A 55 -6.69 15.35 8.40
C LEU A 55 -6.49 15.95 9.80
N LEU A 56 -7.48 15.79 10.69
CA LEU A 56 -7.38 16.23 12.09
C LEU A 56 -6.31 15.42 12.84
N LEU A 57 -6.27 14.10 12.65
CA LEU A 57 -5.26 13.23 13.24
C LEU A 57 -3.86 13.59 12.75
N LEU A 58 -3.65 13.70 11.44
CA LEU A 58 -2.36 14.06 10.86
C LEU A 58 -1.87 15.43 11.34
N LYS A 59 -2.77 16.42 11.47
CA LYS A 59 -2.47 17.72 12.08
C LYS A 59 -2.04 17.60 13.54
N LYS A 60 -2.70 16.73 14.32
CA LYS A 60 -2.35 16.47 15.73
C LYS A 60 -1.00 15.75 15.88
N LEU A 61 -0.64 14.87 14.94
CA LEU A 61 0.65 14.18 14.93
C LEU A 61 1.84 15.13 14.68
N ARG A 62 1.58 16.33 14.14
CA ARG A 62 2.56 17.43 13.98
C ARG A 62 3.86 16.97 13.27
N PHE A 63 3.74 16.16 12.24
CA PHE A 63 4.89 15.78 11.44
C PHE A 63 5.53 17.01 10.76
N PRO A 64 6.85 17.17 10.81
CA PRO A 64 7.53 18.36 10.31
C PRO A 64 7.72 18.35 8.79
N ASN A 65 7.29 19.41 8.10
CA ASN A 65 7.46 19.59 6.66
C ASN A 65 8.81 20.29 6.32
N PRO A 66 9.55 19.94 5.25
CA PRO A 66 9.43 18.76 4.40
C PRO A 66 10.24 17.59 4.94
N LEU A 67 9.55 16.49 5.18
CA LEU A 67 10.15 15.20 5.47
C LEU A 67 10.88 14.60 4.23
N HIS A 68 10.74 15.21 3.05
CA HIS A 68 11.26 14.74 1.75
C HIS A 68 12.74 15.01 1.49
N LYS A 69 13.44 15.74 2.36
CA LYS A 69 14.85 16.07 2.13
C LYS A 69 15.76 14.93 2.59
N PRO A 70 16.59 14.33 1.70
CA PRO A 70 17.67 13.44 2.12
C PRO A 70 18.48 14.08 3.24
N GLY A 71 18.75 13.33 4.31
CA GLY A 71 19.45 13.85 5.50
C GLY A 71 18.56 14.54 6.54
N SER A 72 17.23 14.62 6.33
CA SER A 72 16.31 15.03 7.38
C SER A 72 16.32 14.03 8.54
N LYS A 73 16.40 14.51 9.78
CA LYS A 73 16.25 13.65 10.99
C LYS A 73 14.91 12.90 11.04
N TYR A 74 13.95 13.30 10.21
CA TYR A 74 12.63 12.70 10.15
C TYR A 74 12.42 11.71 9.01
N GLU A 75 13.46 11.42 8.22
CA GLU A 75 13.40 10.56 7.03
C GLU A 75 12.89 9.12 7.34
N GLN A 76 13.03 8.68 8.59
CA GLN A 76 12.57 7.39 9.10
C GLN A 76 11.11 7.35 9.60
N TYR A 77 10.46 8.50 9.84
CA TYR A 77 9.10 8.57 10.40
C TYR A 77 8.00 8.47 9.33
N TYR A 78 8.38 8.39 8.06
CA TYR A 78 7.44 8.44 6.93
C TYR A 78 6.47 7.27 6.82
N THR A 79 6.68 6.20 7.59
CA THR A 79 5.76 5.05 7.59
C THR A 79 4.37 5.40 8.13
N LEU A 80 4.22 6.56 8.79
CA LEU A 80 2.99 7.02 9.45
C LEU A 80 2.21 8.10 8.68
N GLU A 81 2.66 8.54 7.51
CA GLU A 81 1.89 9.47 6.66
C GLU A 81 2.03 9.11 5.17
N SER A 82 0.91 8.74 4.54
CA SER A 82 0.86 8.54 3.09
C SER A 82 0.69 9.83 2.33
N THR A 83 1.50 10.00 1.29
CA THR A 83 1.42 11.15 0.38
C THR A 83 0.17 11.07 -0.50
N VAL A 84 -0.26 9.86 -0.86
CA VAL A 84 -1.44 9.63 -1.70
C VAL A 84 -2.36 8.63 -1.04
N ILE A 85 -3.65 8.92 -1.03
CA ILE A 85 -4.72 7.95 -0.77
C ILE A 85 -5.55 7.78 -2.03
N CYS A 86 -6.24 6.66 -2.14
CA CYS A 86 -7.13 6.37 -3.25
C CYS A 86 -8.46 5.84 -2.72
N VAL A 87 -9.54 6.18 -3.41
CA VAL A 87 -10.86 5.58 -3.25
C VAL A 87 -11.31 4.97 -4.56
N CYS A 88 -11.95 3.81 -4.49
CA CYS A 88 -12.50 3.13 -5.65
C CYS A 88 -13.84 2.48 -5.30
N CYS A 89 -14.73 2.42 -6.28
CA CYS A 89 -16.07 1.85 -6.17
C CYS A 89 -16.56 1.38 -7.54
N SER A 90 -17.66 0.64 -7.57
CA SER A 90 -18.39 0.31 -8.79
C SER A 90 -19.71 1.07 -8.82
N ASP A 91 -20.22 1.43 -10.00
CA ASP A 91 -21.57 1.99 -10.11
C ASP A 91 -22.67 1.04 -9.61
N SER A 92 -22.39 -0.26 -9.61
CA SER A 92 -23.27 -1.30 -9.09
C SER A 92 -23.15 -1.56 -7.58
N ASP A 93 -22.16 -0.95 -6.90
CA ASP A 93 -21.86 -1.21 -5.49
C ASP A 93 -21.57 0.10 -4.74
N PRO A 94 -22.44 0.50 -3.79
CA PRO A 94 -22.22 1.72 -3.02
C PRO A 94 -21.00 1.64 -2.10
N GLN A 95 -20.45 0.44 -1.84
CA GLN A 95 -19.27 0.27 -1.02
C GLN A 95 -18.04 0.92 -1.68
N LYS A 96 -17.38 1.77 -0.90
CA LYS A 96 -16.11 2.39 -1.27
C LYS A 96 -14.97 1.64 -0.61
N TYR A 97 -13.95 1.36 -1.39
CA TYR A 97 -12.71 0.77 -0.91
C TYR A 97 -11.62 1.84 -0.90
N TYR A 98 -10.73 1.78 0.08
CA TYR A 98 -9.67 2.77 0.25
C TYR A 98 -8.29 2.13 0.15
N GLY A 99 -7.33 2.84 -0.42
CA GLY A 99 -5.94 2.41 -0.50
C GLY A 99 -4.97 3.54 -0.15
N ALA A 100 -3.77 3.19 0.29
CA ALA A 100 -2.71 4.16 0.56
C ALA A 100 -1.44 3.83 -0.22
N SER A 101 -0.73 4.86 -0.68
CA SER A 101 0.56 4.66 -1.32
C SER A 101 1.59 4.13 -0.34
N LEU A 102 2.48 3.26 -0.83
CA LEU A 102 3.55 2.70 -0.01
C LEU A 102 4.54 3.81 0.36
N SER A 103 4.48 4.25 1.61
CA SER A 103 5.17 5.45 2.12
C SER A 103 6.62 5.16 2.52
N CYS A 104 7.31 4.43 1.65
CA CYS A 104 8.64 3.88 1.90
C CYS A 104 9.66 4.63 1.06
N ARG A 105 10.78 5.05 1.67
CA ARG A 105 11.69 6.01 1.02
C ARG A 105 13.15 5.59 0.93
N LYS A 106 13.64 4.79 1.88
CA LYS A 106 15.04 4.40 1.91
C LYS A 106 15.28 3.05 1.26
N GLY A 107 16.31 3.01 0.42
CA GLY A 107 16.85 1.80 -0.19
C GLY A 107 15.75 0.92 -0.80
N ASN A 108 15.84 -0.38 -0.52
CA ASN A 108 14.94 -1.38 -1.09
C ASN A 108 13.62 -1.52 -0.34
N ALA A 109 13.36 -0.74 0.72
CA ALA A 109 12.15 -0.92 1.56
C ALA A 109 10.85 -0.84 0.76
N LYS A 110 10.78 0.03 -0.25
CA LYS A 110 9.62 0.15 -1.13
C LYS A 110 9.43 -1.11 -1.97
N ARG A 111 10.50 -1.63 -2.56
CA ARG A 111 10.45 -2.84 -3.38
C ARG A 111 10.12 -4.07 -2.53
N ILE A 112 10.75 -4.20 -1.37
CA ILE A 112 10.41 -5.24 -0.37
C ILE A 112 8.91 -5.23 -0.06
N LEU A 113 8.32 -4.07 0.24
CA LEU A 113 6.89 -4.00 0.58
C LEU A 113 5.97 -4.24 -0.62
N ILE A 114 6.38 -3.88 -1.84
CA ILE A 114 5.65 -4.23 -3.06
C ILE A 114 5.65 -5.75 -3.24
N ASP A 115 6.81 -6.38 -3.18
CA ASP A 115 6.97 -7.83 -3.36
C ASP A 115 6.20 -8.59 -2.26
N LEU A 116 6.29 -8.15 -1.00
CA LEU A 116 5.49 -8.72 0.11
C LEU A 116 3.99 -8.58 -0.13
N SER A 117 3.57 -7.42 -0.64
CA SER A 117 2.16 -7.19 -0.91
C SER A 117 1.66 -8.08 -2.04
N CYS A 118 2.44 -8.26 -3.12
CA CYS A 118 2.12 -9.19 -4.19
C CYS A 118 1.96 -10.63 -3.68
N LEU A 119 2.85 -11.08 -2.81
CA LEU A 119 2.89 -12.46 -2.33
C LEU A 119 1.81 -12.79 -1.29
N ASN A 120 1.36 -11.82 -0.49
CA ASN A 120 0.54 -12.13 0.69
C ASN A 120 -0.62 -11.17 0.98
N THR A 121 -0.69 -10.00 0.35
CA THR A 121 -1.65 -8.95 0.73
C THR A 121 -2.63 -8.61 -0.39
N TRP A 122 -2.14 -8.49 -1.61
CA TRP A 122 -2.95 -8.06 -2.75
C TRP A 122 -3.63 -9.24 -3.44
N HIS A 123 -4.74 -8.93 -4.10
CA HIS A 123 -5.51 -9.87 -4.90
C HIS A 123 -4.67 -10.37 -6.07
N ARG A 124 -4.81 -11.66 -6.41
CA ARG A 124 -4.04 -12.36 -7.45
C ARG A 124 -3.83 -11.52 -8.71
N PHE A 125 -4.90 -10.97 -9.29
CA PHE A 125 -4.80 -10.14 -10.50
C PHE A 125 -3.89 -8.93 -10.29
N VAL A 126 -4.07 -8.17 -9.21
CA VAL A 126 -3.22 -7.01 -8.91
C VAL A 126 -1.77 -7.45 -8.72
N SER A 127 -1.55 -8.55 -8.00
CA SER A 127 -0.22 -9.12 -7.80
C SER A 127 0.42 -9.54 -9.13
N HIS A 128 -0.29 -10.27 -9.98
CA HIS A 128 0.16 -10.69 -11.31
C HIS A 128 0.59 -9.47 -12.13
N ALA A 129 -0.27 -8.45 -12.21
CA ALA A 129 0.04 -7.25 -12.97
C ALA A 129 1.34 -6.63 -12.45
N VAL A 130 1.42 -6.34 -11.15
CA VAL A 130 2.61 -5.70 -10.58
C VAL A 130 3.88 -6.55 -10.75
N MET A 131 3.80 -7.88 -10.62
CA MET A 131 4.95 -8.78 -10.77
C MET A 131 5.40 -8.91 -12.24
N SER A 132 4.47 -8.88 -13.20
CA SER A 132 4.77 -9.03 -14.64
C SER A 132 5.43 -7.80 -15.25
N PHE A 133 5.21 -6.60 -14.70
CA PHE A 133 5.78 -5.37 -15.25
C PHE A 133 7.30 -5.28 -15.01
N THR A 134 8.07 -5.47 -16.10
CA THR A 134 9.52 -5.29 -16.14
C THR A 134 9.87 -4.13 -17.05
N LEU A 135 10.37 -3.03 -16.46
CA LEU A 135 10.90 -1.78 -17.06
C LEU A 135 10.10 -1.05 -18.17
N ARG A 136 9.32 -1.72 -19.03
CA ARG A 136 8.54 -1.14 -20.15
C ARG A 136 7.29 -1.93 -20.56
N ALA A 137 7.15 -3.21 -20.18
CA ALA A 137 6.00 -4.03 -20.55
C ALA A 137 5.60 -4.98 -19.41
N GLY A 138 4.32 -5.34 -19.38
CA GLY A 138 3.73 -6.27 -18.43
C GLY A 138 2.26 -6.52 -18.75
N ASP A 139 1.66 -7.43 -18.00
CA ASP A 139 0.27 -7.81 -18.11
C ASP A 139 -0.58 -6.80 -17.32
N GLY A 140 -1.19 -5.85 -18.03
CA GLY A 140 -2.15 -4.91 -17.44
C GLY A 140 -3.50 -5.57 -17.12
N ILE A 141 -4.24 -4.92 -16.24
CA ILE A 141 -5.63 -5.24 -15.89
C ILE A 141 -6.54 -4.25 -16.60
N THR A 142 -7.62 -4.76 -17.18
CA THR A 142 -8.74 -3.95 -17.65
C THR A 142 -9.94 -4.22 -16.77
N PHE A 143 -10.34 -3.22 -16.00
CA PHE A 143 -11.57 -3.24 -15.21
C PHE A 143 -12.79 -2.89 -16.08
N PRO A 144 -14.01 -3.31 -15.69
CA PRO A 144 -15.25 -2.80 -16.28
C PRO A 144 -15.35 -1.28 -16.19
N GLU A 145 -16.01 -0.64 -17.16
CA GLU A 145 -16.22 0.82 -17.20
C GLU A 145 -16.96 1.37 -15.97
N SER A 146 -17.72 0.52 -15.28
CA SER A 146 -18.43 0.86 -14.04
C SER A 146 -17.48 1.13 -12.87
N VAL A 147 -16.21 0.72 -12.94
CA VAL A 147 -15.22 0.93 -11.88
C VAL A 147 -14.68 2.35 -11.93
N LYS A 148 -14.88 3.07 -10.83
CA LYS A 148 -14.32 4.41 -10.62
C LYS A 148 -13.18 4.32 -9.63
N CYS A 149 -12.09 5.02 -9.92
CA CYS A 149 -10.89 5.05 -9.08
C CYS A 149 -10.32 6.48 -9.06
N GLN A 150 -10.26 7.07 -7.87
CA GLN A 150 -9.82 8.45 -7.65
C GLN A 150 -8.70 8.51 -6.63
N ALA A 151 -7.55 9.02 -7.05
CA ALA A 151 -6.42 9.31 -6.16
C ALA A 151 -6.51 10.73 -5.60
N TYR A 152 -6.03 10.92 -4.38
CA TYR A 152 -5.93 12.19 -3.71
C TYR A 152 -4.51 12.41 -3.17
N LEU A 153 -3.91 13.54 -3.54
CA LEU A 153 -2.59 13.97 -3.08
C LEU A 153 -2.72 14.85 -1.85
N ARG A 154 -1.90 14.59 -0.84
CA ARG A 154 -1.78 15.40 0.35
C ARG A 154 -1.17 16.76 0.04
N ASP A 155 -1.86 17.83 0.42
CA ASP A 155 -1.31 19.19 0.50
C ASP A 155 -1.08 19.53 1.98
N TRP A 156 0.19 19.57 2.37
CA TRP A 156 0.58 19.82 3.76
C TRP A 156 0.42 21.28 4.18
N ASN A 157 0.51 22.23 3.24
CA ASN A 157 0.45 23.66 3.57
C ASN A 157 -0.97 24.06 3.94
N GLU A 158 -1.94 23.59 3.15
CA GLU A 158 -3.36 23.83 3.40
C GLU A 158 -4.00 22.75 4.27
N ASN A 159 -3.28 21.67 4.57
CA ASN A 159 -3.78 20.53 5.32
C ASN A 159 -5.05 19.93 4.67
N VAL A 160 -5.01 19.68 3.36
CA VAL A 160 -6.12 19.12 2.57
C VAL A 160 -5.65 17.95 1.71
N TYR A 161 -6.61 17.22 1.13
CA TYR A 161 -6.39 16.25 0.08
C TYR A 161 -6.97 16.79 -1.23
N ARG A 162 -6.16 16.82 -2.29
CA ARG A 162 -6.58 17.30 -3.61
C ARG A 162 -6.66 16.15 -4.60
N LYS A 163 -7.71 16.15 -5.43
CA LYS A 163 -7.85 15.17 -6.52
C LYS A 163 -6.60 15.19 -7.39
N ARG A 164 -6.14 14.01 -7.76
CA ARG A 164 -4.99 13.80 -8.63
C ARG A 164 -5.36 12.78 -9.70
N ARG A 165 -4.91 13.03 -10.93
CA ARG A 165 -5.03 12.08 -12.04
C ARG A 165 -4.12 10.86 -11.81
N PRO A 166 -4.47 9.67 -12.33
CA PRO A 166 -3.59 8.50 -12.27
C PRO A 166 -2.21 8.81 -12.83
N CYS A 167 -1.16 8.17 -12.32
CA CYS A 167 0.17 8.24 -12.94
C CYS A 167 0.29 7.26 -14.11
N LEU A 168 1.35 7.38 -14.92
CA LEU A 168 1.60 6.46 -16.04
C LEU A 168 1.65 4.98 -15.60
N ASN A 169 2.25 4.67 -14.44
CA ASN A 169 2.27 3.30 -13.94
C ASN A 169 0.88 2.76 -13.64
N CYS A 170 -0.01 3.57 -13.06
CA CYS A 170 -1.39 3.17 -12.80
C CYS A 170 -2.19 2.99 -14.10
N LYS A 171 -1.93 3.84 -15.10
CA LYS A 171 -2.49 3.66 -16.45
C LYS A 171 -2.06 2.34 -17.07
N GLN A 172 -0.78 1.99 -16.96
CA GLN A 172 -0.26 0.74 -17.53
C GLN A 172 -0.75 -0.49 -16.77
N LEU A 173 -0.78 -0.44 -15.44
CA LEU A 173 -1.21 -1.57 -14.60
C LEU A 173 -2.71 -1.83 -14.66
N PHE A 174 -3.54 -0.78 -14.71
CA PHE A 174 -4.98 -0.87 -14.46
C PHE A 174 -5.84 -0.24 -15.57
N ASN A 175 -5.21 0.16 -16.68
CA ASN A 175 -5.84 0.82 -17.81
C ASN A 175 -6.68 2.06 -17.42
N LEU A 176 -6.28 2.78 -16.37
CA LEU A 176 -7.03 3.95 -15.90
C LEU A 176 -6.93 5.11 -16.92
N PRO A 177 -8.04 5.81 -17.21
CA PRO A 177 -8.07 6.92 -18.15
C PRO A 177 -7.35 8.17 -17.61
N ASP A 178 -7.12 9.14 -18.50
CA ASP A 178 -6.68 10.50 -18.18
C ASP A 178 -5.40 10.64 -17.33
N ALA A 179 -4.45 9.72 -17.51
CA ALA A 179 -3.23 9.73 -16.72
C ALA A 179 -2.29 10.90 -17.01
N ASP A 180 -1.60 11.33 -15.96
CA ASP A 180 -0.52 12.33 -16.00
C ASP A 180 0.77 11.64 -16.50
N LEU A 181 1.12 11.87 -17.77
CA LEU A 181 2.22 11.17 -18.47
C LEU A 181 3.61 11.61 -18.00
N ASP A 182 3.74 12.81 -17.42
CA ASP A 182 5.02 13.42 -17.07
C ASP A 182 5.56 12.96 -15.71
N LYS A 183 4.90 12.01 -15.02
CA LYS A 183 5.25 11.61 -13.64
C LYS A 183 5.42 10.11 -13.48
N VAL A 184 6.67 9.65 -13.48
CA VAL A 184 7.06 8.29 -13.08
C VAL A 184 8.33 8.30 -12.22
N ASP A 185 8.18 8.60 -10.93
CA ASP A 185 9.32 8.60 -9.99
C ASP A 185 9.38 7.33 -9.12
N HIS A 186 8.47 6.38 -9.30
CA HIS A 186 8.28 5.24 -8.39
C HIS A 186 8.08 3.92 -9.13
N PRO A 187 8.45 2.77 -8.53
CA PRO A 187 8.18 1.46 -9.10
C PRO A 187 6.68 1.16 -9.22
N TYR A 188 6.33 0.26 -10.14
CA TYR A 188 5.00 -0.33 -10.25
C TYR A 188 4.54 -0.93 -8.90
N GLY A 189 3.26 -0.77 -8.56
CA GLY A 189 2.69 -1.23 -7.29
C GLY A 189 2.83 -0.27 -6.10
N ASN A 190 3.59 0.83 -6.22
CA ASN A 190 3.71 1.78 -5.11
C ASN A 190 2.43 2.60 -4.84
N CYS A 191 1.62 2.81 -5.87
CA CYS A 191 0.52 3.76 -5.83
C CYS A 191 -0.66 3.26 -4.98
N ALA A 192 -1.46 4.20 -4.49
CA ALA A 192 -2.58 3.90 -3.59
C ALA A 192 -3.68 3.08 -4.27
N GLU A 193 -3.80 3.23 -5.59
CA GLU A 193 -4.69 2.51 -6.48
C GLU A 193 -4.50 0.99 -6.38
N THR A 194 -3.25 0.52 -6.19
CA THR A 194 -2.93 -0.91 -6.11
C THR A 194 -3.63 -1.57 -4.92
N GLU A 195 -3.54 -0.96 -3.73
CA GLU A 195 -4.24 -1.48 -2.56
C GLU A 195 -5.77 -1.32 -2.70
N CYS A 196 -6.23 -0.19 -3.23
CA CYS A 196 -7.65 0.08 -3.41
C CYS A 196 -8.33 -0.96 -4.30
N LEU A 197 -7.82 -1.12 -5.53
CA LEU A 197 -8.38 -2.01 -6.54
C LEU A 197 -8.24 -3.48 -6.12
N SER A 198 -7.19 -3.81 -5.37
CA SER A 198 -7.06 -5.12 -4.76
C SER A 198 -8.21 -5.42 -3.79
N LYS A 199 -8.61 -4.46 -2.94
CA LYS A 199 -9.74 -4.65 -2.01
C LYS A 199 -11.06 -4.77 -2.76
N LEU A 200 -11.26 -3.98 -3.81
CA LEU A 200 -12.44 -4.10 -4.67
C LEU A 200 -12.55 -5.53 -5.24
N LEU A 201 -11.46 -6.08 -5.79
CA LEU A 201 -11.46 -7.44 -6.35
C LEU A 201 -11.68 -8.54 -5.31
N PHE A 202 -11.22 -8.36 -4.07
CA PHE A 202 -11.50 -9.30 -2.99
C PHE A 202 -12.98 -9.35 -2.62
N ASN A 203 -13.65 -8.19 -2.61
CA ASN A 203 -14.98 -8.05 -2.02
C ASN A 203 -16.12 -7.96 -3.04
N ASN A 204 -15.80 -7.74 -4.32
CA ASN A 204 -16.81 -7.62 -5.37
C ASN A 204 -16.61 -8.71 -6.44
N GLN A 205 -17.37 -9.80 -6.30
CA GLN A 205 -17.33 -10.94 -7.21
C GLN A 205 -17.68 -10.57 -8.65
N TYR A 206 -18.69 -9.71 -8.86
CA TYR A 206 -19.09 -9.26 -10.19
C TYR A 206 -17.93 -8.56 -10.90
N ILE A 207 -17.29 -7.59 -10.23
CA ILE A 207 -16.12 -6.91 -10.80
C ILE A 207 -14.99 -7.90 -11.08
N ARG A 208 -14.72 -8.85 -10.17
CA ARG A 208 -13.69 -9.86 -10.36
C ARG A 208 -13.93 -10.72 -11.60
N GLU A 209 -15.16 -11.18 -11.83
CA GLU A 209 -15.52 -12.03 -12.99
C GLU A 209 -15.49 -11.28 -14.33
N HIS A 210 -15.70 -9.96 -14.30
CA HIS A 210 -15.69 -9.11 -15.49
C HIS A 210 -14.37 -8.34 -15.69
N THR A 211 -13.37 -8.59 -14.84
CA THR A 211 -12.04 -8.02 -14.99
C THR A 211 -11.22 -8.87 -15.95
N LEU A 212 -10.58 -8.24 -16.92
CA LEU A 212 -9.76 -8.91 -17.92
C LEU A 212 -8.28 -8.75 -17.60
N MET A 213 -7.53 -9.85 -17.67
CA MET A 213 -6.08 -9.87 -17.59
C MET A 213 -5.54 -10.81 -18.66
N LYS A 214 -4.59 -10.34 -19.44
CA LYS A 214 -3.88 -11.19 -20.40
C LYS A 214 -2.88 -12.07 -19.65
N ASN A 215 -2.67 -13.29 -20.14
CA ASN A 215 -1.68 -14.22 -19.62
C ASN A 215 -1.86 -14.64 -18.15
N ASP A 216 -3.05 -14.42 -17.54
CA ASP A 216 -3.39 -14.98 -16.22
C ASP A 216 -3.66 -16.48 -16.34
N THR A 217 -2.58 -17.25 -16.37
CA THR A 217 -2.60 -18.70 -16.24
C THR A 217 -1.96 -19.09 -14.91
N GLU A 218 -2.27 -20.26 -14.38
CA GLU A 218 -1.64 -20.75 -13.15
C GLU A 218 -0.13 -20.83 -13.27
N GLU A 219 0.37 -21.37 -14.37
CA GLU A 219 1.81 -21.50 -14.66
C GLU A 219 2.53 -20.15 -14.68
N ASN A 220 1.94 -19.13 -15.32
CA ASN A 220 2.52 -17.80 -15.36
C ASN A 220 2.52 -17.16 -13.97
N PHE A 221 1.42 -17.29 -13.24
CA PHE A 221 1.31 -16.73 -11.90
C PHE A 221 2.31 -17.39 -10.92
N GLU A 222 2.47 -18.72 -10.98
CA GLU A 222 3.47 -19.45 -10.20
C GLU A 222 4.90 -19.02 -10.55
N THR A 223 5.19 -18.86 -11.85
CA THR A 223 6.50 -18.38 -12.32
C THR A 223 6.80 -16.98 -11.77
N LEU A 224 5.87 -16.04 -11.91
CA LEU A 224 6.00 -14.67 -11.39
C LEU A 224 6.17 -14.65 -9.86
N THR A 225 5.41 -15.50 -9.16
CA THR A 225 5.49 -15.67 -7.71
C THR A 225 6.87 -16.21 -7.29
N GLY A 226 7.39 -17.21 -7.99
CA GLY A 226 8.73 -17.77 -7.74
C GLY A 226 9.85 -16.76 -7.93
N LEU A 227 9.81 -15.99 -9.02
CA LEU A 227 10.77 -14.91 -9.30
C LEU A 227 10.68 -13.80 -8.23
N THR A 228 9.47 -13.41 -7.85
CA THR A 228 9.24 -12.39 -6.83
C THR A 228 9.73 -12.86 -5.46
N LYS A 229 9.50 -14.13 -5.11
CA LYS A 229 10.00 -14.74 -3.87
C LYS A 229 11.53 -14.75 -3.83
N ALA A 230 12.20 -15.14 -4.92
CA ALA A 230 13.67 -15.13 -5.01
C ALA A 230 14.26 -13.71 -4.88
N SER A 231 13.65 -12.74 -5.56
CA SER A 231 14.01 -11.32 -5.47
C SER A 231 13.85 -10.79 -4.04
N LEU A 232 12.72 -11.09 -3.40
CA LEU A 232 12.42 -10.67 -2.04
C LEU A 232 13.43 -11.25 -1.05
N THR A 233 13.74 -12.55 -1.12
CA THR A 233 14.73 -13.20 -0.26
C THR A 233 16.10 -12.51 -0.36
N THR A 234 16.52 -12.16 -1.59
CA THR A 234 17.77 -11.43 -1.82
C THR A 234 17.76 -10.05 -1.17
N GLN A 235 16.66 -9.30 -1.32
CA GLN A 235 16.53 -7.96 -0.73
C GLN A 235 16.48 -7.99 0.81
N LEU A 236 15.79 -8.99 1.39
CA LEU A 236 15.73 -9.18 2.84
C LEU A 236 17.10 -9.53 3.43
N ALA A 237 17.87 -10.39 2.75
CA ALA A 237 19.25 -10.72 3.14
C ALA A 237 20.15 -9.47 3.13
N GLN A 238 20.06 -8.64 2.09
CA GLN A 238 20.77 -7.36 2.01
C GLN A 238 20.38 -6.40 3.14
N ALA A 239 19.11 -6.41 3.54
CA ALA A 239 18.60 -5.64 4.68
C ALA A 239 18.92 -6.27 6.05
N ARG A 240 19.59 -7.44 6.08
CA ARG A 240 19.91 -8.22 7.30
C ARG A 240 18.67 -8.63 8.11
N ILE A 241 17.55 -8.87 7.42
CA ILE A 241 16.32 -9.39 8.03
C ILE A 241 16.37 -10.91 7.91
N GLN A 242 16.30 -11.62 9.04
CA GLN A 242 16.31 -13.07 9.08
C GLN A 242 14.89 -13.61 8.87
N THR A 243 14.67 -14.32 7.78
CA THR A 243 13.38 -14.96 7.49
C THR A 243 13.59 -16.43 7.14
N ASN A 244 12.62 -17.27 7.48
CA ASN A 244 12.58 -18.66 7.02
C ASN A 244 12.06 -18.74 5.57
N GLU A 245 12.17 -19.91 4.94
CA GLU A 245 11.73 -20.14 3.55
C GLU A 245 10.22 -19.90 3.33
N ASN A 246 9.43 -19.95 4.40
CA ASN A 246 7.98 -19.78 4.34
C ASN A 246 7.51 -18.35 4.58
N PHE A 247 8.41 -17.41 4.90
CA PHE A 247 8.12 -16.05 5.37
C PHE A 247 7.06 -16.00 6.47
N LEU A 248 7.44 -15.65 7.69
CA LEU A 248 6.45 -15.35 8.72
C LEU A 248 5.90 -13.94 8.51
N PHE A 249 4.58 -13.79 8.52
CA PHE A 249 3.93 -12.50 8.31
C PHE A 249 3.26 -12.01 9.59
N TYR A 250 3.42 -10.72 9.89
CA TYR A 250 2.69 -10.07 10.97
C TYR A 250 1.43 -9.40 10.41
N SER A 251 0.26 -9.88 10.85
CA SER A 251 -1.02 -9.21 10.58
C SER A 251 -1.56 -8.57 11.87
N PRO A 252 -1.62 -7.23 11.95
CA PRO A 252 -2.11 -6.52 13.13
C PRO A 252 -3.63 -6.62 13.31
N MET A 253 -4.34 -7.08 12.28
CA MET A 253 -5.76 -7.40 12.36
C MET A 253 -5.91 -8.84 11.91
N GLN A 254 -5.87 -9.78 12.86
CA GLN A 254 -6.43 -11.09 12.61
C GLN A 254 -7.94 -10.89 12.46
N SER A 255 -8.41 -10.78 11.22
CA SER A 255 -9.80 -11.11 10.93
C SER A 255 -9.96 -12.57 11.36
N ASN A 256 -10.78 -12.83 12.37
CA ASN A 256 -11.26 -14.19 12.61
C ASN A 256 -11.88 -14.64 11.29
N LYS A 257 -11.17 -15.48 10.55
CA LYS A 257 -11.75 -16.28 9.49
C LYS A 257 -12.43 -17.43 10.21
N GLU A 258 -13.70 -17.22 10.55
CA GLU A 258 -14.64 -18.33 10.68
C GLU A 258 -15.18 -18.67 9.28
#